data_AF-A0A7J5E7N3-F1
#
_entry.id   AF-A0A7J5E7N3-F1
#
_cell.length_a   1.000
_cell.length_b   1.000
_cell.length_c   1.000
_cell.angle_alpha   90.00
_cell.angle_beta   90.00
_cell.angle_gamma   90.00
#
_symmetry.space_group_name_H-M   'P 1'
#
loop_
_entity.id
_entity.type
_entity.pdbx_description
1 polymer ?
#
loop_
_entity_poly.entity_id
_entity_poly.type
_entity_poly.pdbx_seq_one_letter_code
_entity_poly.pdbx_strand_id
1 'polypeptide(L)'
;MSKRDYYEVLGVEKSATKDDIKKAYRKMAMQYHPDKNPGDKSAEDKFKEAAEAYEVLSNDEKRAKYDRFGHSGLRGGQDYHGYNNVNDIFSNFSDIFGSAFGGSSIFDEFFGGGSSSRGGRQRTTGTPGTDLKVTIKLTLEEIAAGTTKKIKIKKHKTCETCGGTGAKDSSSFNTCSVCNGAGEVRQVSRSLFGQFVNIQPCSNCGGTGKVITEPCRTCKGDGRVYEESTIKINVPAGVNDNSYMTLRGEGNAGKNGGPAGDIIVVFKELPHEFFARDGDNVIYELFLSYPEVVMGTEVEIPTLSGKAKLKIEPGMQIGKFLKMREKGIQHLNSHGAGDQLVRINVYIPKKINTKERDLLKELQSQPNIKVPE
;
A
#
# COMPACT_ATOMS: atom_id res chain seq x y z
N MET A 1 -6.57 14.51 48.85
CA MET A 1 -5.51 14.89 47.91
C MET A 1 -6.10 15.86 46.90
N SER A 2 -5.44 16.98 46.62
CA SER A 2 -5.90 17.91 45.57
C SER A 2 -5.89 17.19 44.23
N LYS A 3 -6.95 17.33 43.41
CA LYS A 3 -6.95 16.82 42.04
C LYS A 3 -5.80 17.47 41.25
N ARG A 4 -5.15 16.70 40.37
CA ARG A 4 -4.06 17.19 39.52
C ARG A 4 -4.61 18.15 38.46
N ASP A 5 -3.80 19.10 38.03
CA ASP A 5 -4.23 20.06 37.01
C ASP A 5 -4.47 19.36 35.66
N TYR A 6 -5.58 19.66 34.98
CA TYR A 6 -5.93 18.98 33.72
C TYR A 6 -4.92 19.20 32.59
N TYR A 7 -4.18 20.32 32.57
CA TYR A 7 -3.10 20.53 31.61
C TYR A 7 -1.90 19.64 31.93
N GLU A 8 -1.59 19.43 33.21
CA GLU A 8 -0.56 18.48 33.66
C GLU A 8 -0.96 17.02 33.41
N VAL A 9 -2.25 16.70 33.55
CA VAL A 9 -2.77 15.36 33.26
C VAL A 9 -2.56 15.02 31.79
N LEU A 10 -2.89 15.93 30.86
CA LEU A 10 -2.66 15.71 29.43
C LEU A 10 -1.22 15.99 28.97
N GLY A 11 -0.39 16.60 29.83
CA GLY A 11 1.00 16.94 29.52
C GLY A 11 1.13 18.05 28.47
N VAL A 12 0.24 19.04 28.52
CA VAL A 12 0.19 20.18 27.59
C VAL A 12 0.29 21.50 28.34
N GLU A 13 0.69 22.57 27.66
CA GLU A 13 0.72 23.92 28.25
C GLU A 13 -0.69 24.55 28.29
N LYS A 14 -0.89 25.54 29.16
CA LYS A 14 -2.16 26.29 29.25
C LYS A 14 -2.52 27.04 27.96
N SER A 15 -1.52 27.36 27.14
CA SER A 15 -1.65 27.98 25.81
C SER A 15 -2.01 27.00 24.70
N ALA A 16 -2.10 25.69 24.99
CA ALA A 16 -2.29 24.66 23.98
C ALA A 16 -3.58 24.85 23.17
N THR A 17 -3.48 24.61 21.86
CA THR A 17 -4.63 24.66 20.95
C THR A 17 -5.53 23.43 21.15
N LYS A 18 -6.77 23.47 20.65
CA LYS A 18 -7.69 22.32 20.70
C LYS A 18 -7.10 21.08 20.02
N ASP A 19 -6.35 21.28 18.95
CA ASP A 19 -5.71 20.18 18.22
C ASP A 19 -4.57 19.55 19.01
N ASP A 20 -3.81 20.35 19.77
CA ASP A 20 -2.75 19.85 20.65
C ASP A 20 -3.34 19.05 21.82
N ILE A 21 -4.42 19.55 22.42
CA ILE A 21 -5.18 18.87 23.48
C ILE A 21 -5.74 17.53 22.95
N LYS A 22 -6.29 17.51 21.73
CA LYS A 22 -6.80 16.30 21.08
C LYS A 22 -5.70 15.28 20.78
N LYS A 23 -4.53 15.74 20.30
CA LYS A 23 -3.36 14.87 20.05
C LYS A 23 -2.82 14.27 21.35
N ALA A 24 -2.71 15.08 22.41
CA ALA A 24 -2.23 14.65 23.71
C ALA A 24 -3.16 13.59 24.34
N TYR A 25 -4.47 13.82 24.29
CA TYR A 25 -5.46 12.85 24.75
C TYR A 25 -5.35 11.51 23.99
N ARG A 26 -5.27 11.54 22.65
CA ARG A 26 -5.09 10.32 21.84
C ARG A 26 -3.85 9.52 22.24
N LYS A 27 -2.75 10.21 22.54
CA LYS A 27 -1.50 9.56 22.97
C LYS A 27 -1.67 8.85 24.32
N MET A 28 -2.30 9.50 25.30
CA MET A 28 -2.57 8.89 26.60
C MET A 28 -3.61 7.78 26.53
N ALA A 29 -4.67 7.96 25.75
CA ALA A 29 -5.68 6.96 25.46
C ALA A 29 -5.10 5.68 24.86
N MET A 30 -4.12 5.80 23.94
CA MET A 30 -3.39 4.65 23.38
C MET A 30 -2.48 3.96 24.41
N GLN A 31 -1.90 4.73 25.33
CA GLN A 31 -0.95 4.23 26.31
C GLN A 31 -1.64 3.49 27.45
N TYR A 32 -2.75 4.02 27.93
CA TYR A 32 -3.51 3.49 29.07
C TYR A 32 -4.79 2.75 28.69
N HIS A 33 -4.90 2.32 27.42
CA HIS A 33 -6.07 1.57 26.94
C HIS A 33 -6.25 0.26 27.74
N PRO A 34 -7.47 -0.11 28.15
CA PRO A 34 -7.73 -1.35 28.91
C PRO A 34 -7.26 -2.61 28.19
N ASP A 35 -7.45 -2.70 26.86
CA ASP A 35 -6.99 -3.86 26.08
C ASP A 35 -5.47 -4.05 26.10
N LYS A 36 -4.70 -2.96 26.24
CA LYS A 36 -3.23 -3.03 26.36
C LYS A 36 -2.75 -3.22 27.80
N ASN A 37 -3.60 -2.87 28.78
CA ASN A 37 -3.28 -2.93 30.20
C ASN A 37 -4.40 -3.67 30.98
N PRO A 38 -4.68 -4.94 30.65
CA PRO A 38 -5.80 -5.66 31.24
C PRO A 38 -5.56 -5.88 32.74
N GLY A 39 -6.50 -5.41 33.58
CA GLY A 39 -6.46 -5.59 35.04
C GLY A 39 -5.56 -4.62 35.80
N ASP A 40 -4.91 -3.66 35.14
CA ASP A 40 -4.11 -2.62 35.81
C ASP A 40 -4.99 -1.44 36.24
N LYS A 41 -5.31 -1.39 37.54
CA LYS A 41 -6.09 -0.30 38.15
C LYS A 41 -5.42 1.06 38.02
N SER A 42 -4.09 1.13 38.00
CA SER A 42 -3.38 2.41 37.84
C SER A 42 -3.51 2.96 36.43
N ALA A 43 -3.49 2.09 35.41
CA ALA A 43 -3.74 2.50 34.03
C ALA A 43 -5.19 2.94 33.84
N GLU A 44 -6.14 2.23 34.48
CA GLU A 44 -7.55 2.60 34.49
C GLU A 44 -7.79 4.00 35.09
N ASP A 45 -7.21 4.28 36.25
CA ASP A 45 -7.34 5.58 36.92
C ASP A 45 -6.75 6.72 36.08
N LYS A 46 -5.60 6.50 35.44
CA LYS A 46 -4.97 7.47 34.53
C LYS A 46 -5.79 7.68 33.26
N PHE A 47 -6.43 6.63 32.74
CA PHE A 47 -7.33 6.73 31.59
C PHE A 47 -8.58 7.55 31.93
N LYS A 48 -9.18 7.32 33.11
CA LYS A 48 -10.30 8.12 33.63
C LYS A 48 -9.92 9.59 33.83
N GLU A 49 -8.75 9.85 34.42
CA GLU A 49 -8.24 11.20 34.64
C GLU A 49 -7.99 11.94 33.30
N ALA A 50 -7.42 11.25 32.31
CA ALA A 50 -7.19 11.82 30.98
C ALA A 50 -8.49 12.12 30.22
N ALA A 51 -9.51 11.27 30.35
CA ALA A 51 -10.82 11.49 29.76
C ALA A 51 -11.54 12.69 30.38
N GLU A 52 -11.51 12.82 31.71
CA GLU A 52 -12.05 13.96 32.45
C GLU A 52 -11.35 15.27 32.03
N ALA A 53 -10.02 15.26 31.94
CA ALA A 53 -9.24 16.39 31.48
C ALA A 53 -9.60 16.81 30.04
N TYR A 54 -9.76 15.83 29.14
CA TYR A 54 -10.11 16.10 27.76
C TYR A 54 -11.54 16.65 27.62
N GLU A 55 -12.52 16.15 28.37
CA GLU A 55 -13.88 16.67 28.36
C GLU A 55 -13.94 18.17 28.68
N VAL A 56 -13.16 18.57 29.69
CA VAL A 56 -13.13 19.95 30.18
C VAL A 56 -12.34 20.84 29.23
N LEU A 57 -11.16 20.40 28.78
CA LEU A 57 -10.25 21.25 27.99
C LEU A 57 -10.60 21.33 26.50
N SER A 58 -11.37 20.36 25.96
CA SER A 58 -11.79 20.37 24.56
C SER A 58 -12.99 21.28 24.27
N ASN A 59 -13.78 21.61 25.30
CA ASN A 59 -14.93 22.50 25.20
C ASN A 59 -14.56 23.91 25.71
N ASP A 60 -14.79 24.94 24.88
CA ASP A 60 -14.36 26.31 25.19
C ASP A 60 -15.00 26.87 26.45
N GLU A 61 -16.28 26.57 26.70
CA GLU A 61 -16.99 27.06 27.87
C GLU A 61 -16.52 26.36 29.14
N LYS A 62 -16.29 25.05 29.09
CA LYS A 62 -15.78 24.25 30.21
C LYS A 62 -14.33 24.63 30.53
N ARG A 63 -13.48 24.80 29.51
CA ARG A 63 -12.10 25.28 29.65
C ARG A 63 -12.05 26.67 30.27
N ALA A 64 -12.85 27.62 29.77
CA ALA A 64 -12.88 28.98 30.31
C ALA A 64 -13.41 29.05 31.75
N LYS A 65 -14.29 28.13 32.17
CA LYS A 65 -14.73 28.01 33.57
C LYS A 65 -13.64 27.40 34.45
N TYR A 66 -12.98 26.34 33.98
CA TYR A 66 -11.85 25.71 34.65
C TYR A 66 -10.67 26.67 34.84
N ASP A 67 -10.31 27.44 33.81
CA ASP A 67 -9.20 28.40 33.88
C ASP A 67 -9.45 29.54 34.89
N ARG A 68 -10.72 29.91 35.11
CA ARG A 68 -11.11 30.99 36.04
C ARG A 68 -11.27 30.53 37.49
N PHE A 69 -11.75 29.31 37.71
CA PHE A 69 -12.21 28.86 39.02
C PHE A 69 -11.63 27.50 39.45
N GLY A 70 -10.72 26.94 38.66
CA GLY A 70 -10.13 25.61 38.87
C GLY A 70 -11.18 24.49 38.93
N HIS A 71 -10.81 23.38 39.57
CA HIS A 71 -11.69 22.23 39.78
C HIS A 71 -12.98 22.57 40.56
N SER A 72 -12.94 23.61 41.41
CA SER A 72 -14.12 24.08 42.16
C SER A 72 -15.20 24.67 41.25
N GLY A 73 -14.84 25.29 40.12
CA GLY A 73 -15.80 25.87 39.18
C GLY A 73 -16.61 24.86 38.37
N LEU A 74 -16.23 23.58 38.43
CA LEU A 74 -16.90 22.48 37.73
C LEU A 74 -17.85 21.70 38.65
N ARG A 75 -17.72 21.84 39.98
CA ARG A 75 -18.60 21.22 40.97
C ARG A 75 -19.89 22.04 41.11
N GLY A 76 -20.92 21.68 40.34
CA GLY A 76 -22.27 22.27 40.45
C GLY A 76 -23.00 22.50 39.13
N GLY A 77 -22.37 22.23 37.99
CA GLY A 77 -23.03 22.27 36.68
C GLY A 77 -23.72 20.95 36.35
N GLN A 78 -24.90 21.02 35.73
CA GLN A 78 -25.71 19.88 35.27
C GLN A 78 -25.00 19.04 34.18
N ASP A 79 -23.87 19.54 33.64
CA ASP A 79 -23.08 18.99 32.53
C ASP A 79 -21.71 18.40 32.94
N TYR A 80 -21.45 18.17 34.23
CA TYR A 80 -20.21 17.54 34.70
C TYR A 80 -20.45 16.06 35.03
N HIS A 81 -20.01 15.18 34.15
CA HIS A 81 -20.13 13.74 34.33
C HIS A 81 -18.85 13.17 34.95
N GLY A 82 -18.95 12.69 36.19
CA GLY A 82 -17.89 11.87 36.78
C GLY A 82 -17.94 10.46 36.17
N TYR A 83 -16.90 10.07 35.45
CA TYR A 83 -16.82 8.71 34.89
C TYR A 83 -16.51 7.69 35.98
N ASN A 84 -17.50 6.87 36.31
CA ASN A 84 -17.33 5.76 37.26
C ASN A 84 -16.81 4.50 36.56
N ASN A 85 -17.21 4.27 35.30
CA ASN A 85 -16.79 3.14 34.50
C ASN A 85 -16.10 3.57 33.20
N VAL A 86 -15.13 2.76 32.78
CA VAL A 86 -14.39 2.97 31.54
C VAL A 86 -15.27 2.82 30.30
N ASN A 87 -16.31 1.99 30.38
CA ASN A 87 -17.28 1.83 29.29
C ASN A 87 -18.06 3.13 29.00
N ASP A 88 -18.32 3.95 30.02
CA ASP A 88 -19.02 5.24 29.86
C ASP A 88 -18.14 6.27 29.14
N ILE A 89 -16.82 6.16 29.28
CA ILE A 89 -15.84 6.98 28.57
C ILE A 89 -15.82 6.60 27.08
N PHE A 90 -15.83 5.30 26.77
CA PHE A 90 -15.82 4.83 25.39
C PHE A 90 -17.10 5.20 24.62
N SER A 91 -18.26 5.20 25.30
CA SER A 91 -19.51 5.66 24.70
C SER A 91 -19.54 7.17 24.48
N ASN A 92 -19.01 7.97 25.41
CA ASN A 92 -19.04 9.44 25.32
C ASN A 92 -17.98 10.01 24.36
N PHE A 93 -16.91 9.27 24.07
CA PHE A 93 -15.83 9.70 23.18
C PHE A 93 -15.66 8.83 21.91
N SER A 94 -16.69 8.07 21.53
CA SER A 94 -16.69 7.20 20.35
C SER A 94 -16.28 7.94 19.06
N ASP A 95 -16.67 9.21 18.93
CA ASP A 95 -16.37 10.06 17.77
C ASP A 95 -14.86 10.39 17.63
N ILE A 96 -14.11 10.34 18.73
CA ILE A 96 -12.67 10.61 18.75
C ILE A 96 -11.84 9.36 18.52
N PHE A 97 -12.31 8.24 19.05
CA PHE A 97 -11.68 6.92 18.88
C PHE A 97 -11.98 6.31 17.51
N GLY A 98 -13.17 6.56 16.95
CA GLY A 98 -13.60 6.05 15.65
C GLY A 98 -12.80 6.57 14.45
N SER A 99 -12.02 7.65 14.62
CA SER A 99 -11.24 8.25 13.53
C SER A 99 -9.72 7.99 13.61
N ALA A 100 -9.20 7.31 14.64
CA ALA A 100 -7.74 7.17 14.83
C ALA A 100 -7.25 5.77 15.27
N PHE A 101 -8.13 4.87 15.69
CA PHE A 101 -7.76 3.50 16.06
C PHE A 101 -8.23 2.54 14.99
N GLY A 102 -7.46 2.45 13.91
CA GLY A 102 -7.71 1.59 12.76
C GLY A 102 -8.19 0.19 13.16
N GLY A 103 -9.50 0.02 13.10
CA GLY A 103 -10.20 -1.25 12.99
C GLY A 103 -11.01 -1.15 11.71
N SER A 104 -10.38 -1.51 10.60
CA SER A 104 -11.07 -1.70 9.34
C SER A 104 -12.27 -2.63 9.55
N SER A 105 -13.44 -2.17 9.09
CA SER A 105 -14.42 -2.99 8.37
C SER A 105 -15.64 -3.61 9.09
N ILE A 106 -16.04 -3.25 10.32
CA ILE A 106 -17.24 -3.89 10.93
C ILE A 106 -18.32 -2.97 11.54
N PHE A 107 -18.02 -1.77 12.04
CA PHE A 107 -19.05 -1.00 12.78
C PHE A 107 -19.85 0.04 11.96
N ASP A 108 -19.36 0.41 10.77
CA ASP A 108 -20.06 1.35 9.87
C ASP A 108 -21.24 0.69 9.12
N GLU A 109 -21.37 -0.64 9.22
CA GLU A 109 -22.48 -1.40 8.66
C GLU A 109 -23.61 -1.66 9.70
N PHE A 110 -23.36 -1.40 10.99
CA PHE A 110 -24.30 -1.78 12.06
C PHE A 110 -24.92 -0.61 12.85
N PHE A 111 -24.29 0.58 12.94
CA PHE A 111 -24.85 1.71 13.70
C PHE A 111 -25.20 2.95 12.87
N GLY A 112 -25.69 2.72 11.64
CA GLY A 112 -26.42 3.73 10.86
C GLY A 112 -27.81 3.99 11.44
N GLY A 113 -27.88 4.59 12.62
CA GLY A 113 -29.11 4.84 13.37
C GLY A 113 -29.33 6.31 13.70
N GLY A 114 -29.69 7.11 12.69
CA GLY A 114 -30.54 8.28 12.90
C GLY A 114 -29.86 9.65 12.97
N SER A 115 -29.86 10.34 11.83
CA SER A 115 -30.21 11.77 11.66
C SER A 115 -29.31 12.45 10.64
N SER A 116 -29.42 12.03 9.38
CA SER A 116 -29.07 12.90 8.26
C SER A 116 -30.22 12.89 7.27
N SER A 117 -30.95 14.01 7.29
CA SER A 117 -31.62 14.66 6.16
C SER A 117 -32.08 13.77 5.00
N ARG A 118 -33.40 13.80 4.74
CA ARG A 118 -34.05 13.39 3.50
C ARG A 118 -33.33 14.01 2.29
N GLY A 119 -32.37 13.26 1.75
CA GLY A 119 -31.74 13.48 0.47
C GLY A 119 -31.32 12.10 -0.01
N GLY A 120 -32.01 11.57 -1.01
CA GLY A 120 -31.80 10.22 -1.52
C GLY A 120 -30.36 10.02 -1.97
N ARG A 121 -29.51 9.50 -1.08
CA ARG A 121 -28.27 8.85 -1.46
C ARG A 121 -28.69 7.53 -2.11
N GLN A 122 -28.89 7.61 -3.42
CA GLN A 122 -28.98 6.49 -4.33
C GLN A 122 -27.74 5.64 -4.05
N ARG A 123 -27.89 4.57 -3.23
CA ARG A 123 -26.86 3.55 -3.07
C ARG A 123 -26.49 3.14 -4.49
N THR A 124 -25.22 3.26 -4.85
CA THR A 124 -24.70 2.77 -6.12
C THR A 124 -25.04 1.28 -6.18
N THR A 125 -26.12 0.94 -6.88
CA THR A 125 -26.71 -0.42 -7.00
C THR A 125 -25.84 -1.37 -7.82
N GLY A 126 -24.59 -0.99 -8.05
CA GLY A 126 -23.68 -1.67 -8.93
C GLY A 126 -22.70 -2.55 -8.20
N THR A 127 -22.49 -3.77 -8.69
CA THR A 127 -21.43 -4.64 -8.21
C THR A 127 -20.08 -4.12 -8.72
N PRO A 128 -19.08 -3.92 -7.86
CA PRO A 128 -17.74 -3.54 -8.28
C PRO A 128 -17.17 -4.52 -9.31
N GLY A 129 -16.36 -3.98 -10.21
CA GLY A 129 -15.61 -4.79 -11.14
C GLY A 129 -14.52 -5.60 -10.45
N THR A 130 -14.10 -6.69 -11.06
CA THR A 130 -12.99 -7.50 -10.55
C THR A 130 -11.65 -6.92 -10.96
N ASP A 131 -10.65 -7.11 -10.09
CA ASP A 131 -9.29 -6.72 -10.36
C ASP A 131 -8.63 -7.63 -11.41
N LEU A 132 -7.63 -7.09 -12.10
CA LEU A 132 -6.81 -7.83 -13.05
C LEU A 132 -5.35 -7.82 -12.61
N LYS A 133 -4.71 -8.99 -12.58
CA LYS A 133 -3.28 -9.11 -12.33
C LYS A 133 -2.53 -9.22 -13.65
N VAL A 134 -1.54 -8.36 -13.86
CA VAL A 134 -0.69 -8.38 -15.06
C VAL A 134 0.77 -8.44 -14.65
N THR A 135 1.53 -9.33 -15.29
CA THR A 135 2.97 -9.44 -15.04
C THR A 135 3.74 -8.79 -16.18
N ILE A 136 4.59 -7.82 -15.85
CA ILE A 136 5.47 -7.17 -16.82
C ILE A 136 6.89 -7.65 -16.58
N LYS A 137 7.46 -8.25 -17.61
CA LYS A 137 8.87 -8.64 -17.62
C LYS A 137 9.73 -7.42 -17.96
N LEU A 138 10.79 -7.20 -17.17
CA LEU A 138 11.70 -6.07 -17.30
C LEU A 138 13.14 -6.56 -17.36
N THR A 139 13.97 -5.93 -18.19
CA THR A 139 15.42 -6.12 -18.16
C THR A 139 16.04 -5.24 -17.07
N LEU A 140 17.27 -5.55 -16.63
CA LEU A 140 17.99 -4.71 -15.67
C LEU A 140 18.18 -3.27 -16.17
N GLU A 141 18.40 -3.09 -17.46
CA GLU A 141 18.55 -1.76 -18.09
C GLU A 141 17.25 -0.94 -17.98
N GLU A 142 16.10 -1.58 -18.24
CA GLU A 142 14.78 -0.95 -18.09
C GLU A 142 14.47 -0.60 -16.63
N ILE A 143 14.89 -1.45 -15.69
CA ILE A 143 14.75 -1.20 -14.26
C ILE A 143 15.66 -0.05 -13.82
N ALA A 144 16.88 0.03 -14.34
CA ALA A 144 17.86 1.04 -13.95
C ALA A 144 17.46 2.46 -14.41
N ALA A 145 16.95 2.60 -15.63
CA ALA A 145 16.54 3.89 -16.18
C ALA A 145 15.07 4.25 -15.86
N GLY A 146 14.24 3.26 -15.53
CA GLY A 146 12.79 3.40 -15.60
C GLY A 146 12.32 3.40 -17.06
N THR A 147 11.09 2.94 -17.30
CA THR A 147 10.58 2.84 -18.68
C THR A 147 9.07 3.02 -18.73
N THR A 148 8.57 3.34 -19.91
CA THR A 148 7.13 3.37 -20.19
C THR A 148 6.79 2.21 -21.11
N LYS A 149 5.94 1.29 -20.65
CA LYS A 149 5.44 0.18 -21.47
C LYS A 149 3.96 0.36 -21.79
N LYS A 150 3.58 0.05 -23.02
CA LYS A 150 2.17 -0.07 -23.45
C LYS A 150 1.82 -1.54 -23.52
N ILE A 151 0.82 -1.94 -22.75
CA ILE A 151 0.35 -3.32 -22.76
C ILE A 151 -1.09 -3.38 -23.26
N LYS A 152 -1.40 -4.41 -24.04
CA LYS A 152 -2.76 -4.69 -24.49
C LYS A 152 -3.36 -5.75 -23.56
N ILE A 153 -4.49 -5.42 -22.96
CA ILE A 153 -5.22 -6.33 -22.06
C ILE A 153 -6.66 -6.41 -22.53
N LYS A 154 -7.21 -7.61 -22.57
CA LYS A 154 -8.64 -7.82 -22.76
C LYS A 154 -9.33 -7.68 -21.41
N LYS A 155 -10.25 -6.72 -21.30
CA LYS A 155 -11.00 -6.45 -20.07
C LYS A 155 -12.45 -6.15 -20.38
N HIS A 156 -13.32 -6.28 -19.39
CA HIS A 156 -14.67 -5.74 -19.49
C HIS A 156 -14.61 -4.22 -19.38
N LYS A 157 -15.04 -3.51 -20.42
CA LYS A 157 -15.29 -2.07 -20.39
C LYS A 157 -16.78 -1.80 -20.20
N THR A 158 -17.08 -0.64 -19.64
CA THR A 158 -18.45 -0.12 -19.59
C THR A 158 -18.97 0.02 -21.01
N CYS A 159 -20.17 -0.49 -21.29
CA CYS A 159 -20.75 -0.36 -22.61
C CYS A 159 -21.06 1.10 -22.89
N GLU A 160 -20.40 1.70 -23.88
CA GLU A 160 -20.57 3.11 -24.24
C GLU A 160 -21.99 3.40 -24.75
N THR A 161 -22.62 2.45 -25.45
CA THR A 161 -23.98 2.60 -25.99
C THR A 161 -25.05 2.83 -24.91
N CYS A 162 -24.93 2.16 -23.76
CA CYS A 162 -25.92 2.25 -22.67
C CYS A 162 -25.36 2.89 -21.38
N GLY A 163 -24.11 3.35 -21.39
CA GLY A 163 -23.44 3.91 -20.22
C GLY A 163 -23.35 2.97 -19.02
N GLY A 164 -23.33 1.65 -19.24
CA GLY A 164 -23.26 0.67 -18.15
C GLY A 164 -24.61 0.19 -17.58
N THR A 165 -25.73 0.69 -18.12
CA THR A 165 -27.07 0.39 -17.59
C THR A 165 -27.66 -0.94 -18.07
N GLY A 166 -27.12 -1.50 -19.16
CA GLY A 166 -27.60 -2.75 -19.76
C GLY A 166 -28.90 -2.63 -20.57
N ALA A 167 -29.64 -1.54 -20.43
CA ALA A 167 -30.85 -1.27 -21.21
C ALA A 167 -30.55 -0.47 -22.49
N LYS A 168 -31.46 -0.52 -23.46
CA LYS A 168 -31.35 0.27 -24.69
C LYS A 168 -31.38 1.78 -24.43
N ASP A 169 -32.21 2.20 -23.47
CA ASP A 169 -32.44 3.60 -23.10
C ASP A 169 -33.11 3.67 -21.71
N SER A 170 -33.28 4.88 -21.17
CA SER A 170 -33.82 5.08 -19.82
C SER A 170 -35.30 4.70 -19.65
N SER A 171 -36.07 4.61 -20.74
CA SER A 171 -37.47 4.16 -20.71
C SER A 171 -37.63 2.64 -20.72
N SER A 172 -36.54 1.92 -21.04
CA SER A 172 -36.51 0.46 -21.12
C SER A 172 -36.32 -0.23 -19.75
N PHE A 173 -36.87 0.38 -18.70
CA PHE A 173 -36.87 -0.13 -17.34
C PHE A 173 -38.28 -0.16 -16.76
N ASN A 174 -38.69 -1.32 -16.26
CA ASN A 174 -39.90 -1.46 -15.45
C ASN A 174 -39.54 -1.64 -13.98
N THR A 175 -40.37 -1.10 -13.09
CA THR A 175 -40.25 -1.36 -11.66
C THR A 175 -40.44 -2.86 -11.40
N CYS A 176 -39.53 -3.47 -10.65
CA CYS A 176 -39.62 -4.90 -10.35
C CYS A 176 -40.89 -5.18 -9.53
N SER A 177 -41.77 -6.03 -10.06
CA SER A 177 -43.04 -6.40 -9.42
C SER A 177 -42.87 -7.22 -8.14
N VAL A 178 -41.75 -7.94 -7.99
CA VAL A 178 -41.49 -8.81 -6.84
C VAL A 178 -41.08 -8.00 -5.60
N CYS A 179 -40.23 -6.98 -5.78
CA CYS A 179 -39.79 -6.12 -4.68
C CYS A 179 -40.45 -4.73 -4.69
N ASN A 180 -41.37 -4.46 -5.62
CA ASN A 180 -41.98 -3.14 -5.85
C ASN A 180 -40.97 -1.99 -5.91
N GLY A 181 -39.84 -2.22 -6.58
CA GLY A 181 -38.77 -1.21 -6.66
C GLY A 181 -37.81 -1.14 -5.48
N ALA A 182 -38.04 -1.90 -4.40
CA ALA A 182 -37.20 -1.87 -3.20
C ALA A 182 -35.81 -2.51 -3.39
N GLY A 183 -35.62 -3.36 -4.40
CA GLY A 183 -34.35 -4.07 -4.65
C GLY A 183 -34.07 -5.25 -3.70
N GLU A 184 -34.73 -5.30 -2.55
CA GLU A 184 -34.60 -6.35 -1.54
C GLU A 184 -35.95 -7.04 -1.26
N VAL A 185 -35.91 -8.30 -0.84
CA VAL A 185 -37.08 -9.05 -0.36
C VAL A 185 -36.83 -9.45 1.09
N ARG A 186 -37.79 -9.14 1.97
CA ARG A 186 -37.72 -9.44 3.40
C ARG A 186 -38.48 -10.74 3.67
N GLN A 187 -37.75 -11.80 4.02
CA GLN A 187 -38.35 -13.05 4.46
C GLN A 187 -38.43 -13.06 5.98
N VAL A 188 -39.65 -13.14 6.49
CA VAL A 188 -39.91 -13.22 7.92
C VAL A 188 -40.04 -14.68 8.31
N SER A 189 -39.13 -15.19 9.14
CA SER A 189 -39.28 -16.50 9.77
C SER A 189 -39.66 -16.34 11.24
N ARG A 190 -40.74 -17.02 11.66
CA ARG A 190 -41.16 -17.07 13.06
C ARG A 190 -40.48 -18.26 13.72
N SER A 191 -39.72 -18.02 14.79
CA SER A 191 -39.10 -19.07 15.61
C SER A 191 -39.61 -19.03 17.05
N LEU A 192 -39.37 -20.07 17.83
CA LEU A 192 -39.71 -20.12 19.26
C LEU A 192 -39.08 -18.97 20.08
N PHE A 193 -38.00 -18.35 19.59
CA PHE A 193 -37.27 -17.28 20.28
C PHE A 193 -37.58 -15.88 19.72
N GLY A 194 -38.57 -15.75 18.82
CA GLY A 194 -38.96 -14.47 18.23
C GLY A 194 -39.00 -14.48 16.69
N GLN A 195 -39.25 -13.31 16.13
CA GLN A 195 -39.36 -13.08 14.69
C GLN A 195 -37.99 -12.66 14.13
N PHE A 196 -37.41 -13.49 13.26
CA PHE A 196 -36.19 -13.15 12.53
C PHE A 196 -36.57 -12.69 11.13
N VAL A 197 -35.99 -11.57 10.69
CA VAL A 197 -36.17 -11.03 9.33
C VAL A 197 -34.87 -11.21 8.58
N ASN A 198 -34.88 -12.05 7.55
CA ASN A 198 -33.76 -12.21 6.64
C ASN A 198 -33.99 -11.31 5.41
N ILE A 199 -33.08 -10.37 5.17
CA ILE A 199 -33.12 -9.48 4.01
C ILE A 199 -32.19 -10.07 2.95
N GLN A 200 -32.74 -10.40 1.78
CA GLN A 200 -31.97 -10.90 0.65
C GLN A 200 -32.20 -9.98 -0.56
N PRO A 201 -31.21 -9.82 -1.46
CA PRO A 201 -31.42 -9.10 -2.70
C PRO A 201 -32.52 -9.80 -3.51
N CYS A 202 -33.40 -9.02 -4.14
CA CYS A 202 -34.48 -9.55 -4.94
C CYS A 202 -33.90 -10.37 -6.11
N SER A 203 -34.26 -11.65 -6.20
CA SER A 203 -33.78 -12.56 -7.24
C SER A 203 -34.20 -12.14 -8.66
N ASN A 204 -35.31 -11.41 -8.79
CA ASN A 204 -35.83 -10.97 -10.09
C ASN A 204 -35.13 -9.73 -10.66
N CYS A 205 -34.70 -8.77 -9.82
CA CYS A 205 -34.01 -7.56 -10.27
C CYS A 205 -32.53 -7.48 -9.85
N GLY A 206 -32.03 -8.50 -9.15
CA GLY A 206 -30.64 -8.58 -8.70
C GLY A 206 -30.21 -7.42 -7.79
N GLY A 207 -31.13 -6.82 -7.03
CA GLY A 207 -30.83 -5.68 -6.15
C GLY A 207 -31.11 -4.30 -6.74
N THR A 208 -31.37 -4.18 -8.04
CA THR A 208 -31.51 -2.87 -8.70
C THR A 208 -32.89 -2.21 -8.56
N GLY A 209 -33.90 -2.97 -8.14
CA GLY A 209 -35.29 -2.51 -8.08
C GLY A 209 -35.98 -2.34 -9.44
N LYS A 210 -35.24 -2.45 -10.55
CA LYS A 210 -35.75 -2.31 -11.91
C LYS A 210 -35.43 -3.55 -12.73
N VAL A 211 -36.28 -3.86 -13.70
CA VAL A 211 -36.10 -4.97 -14.65
C VAL A 211 -36.00 -4.37 -16.04
N ILE A 212 -35.00 -4.80 -16.80
CA ILE A 212 -34.76 -4.34 -18.17
C ILE A 212 -35.85 -4.96 -19.06
N THR A 213 -36.64 -4.13 -19.74
CA THR A 213 -37.65 -4.59 -20.71
C THR A 213 -37.03 -4.80 -22.09
N GLU A 214 -36.23 -3.83 -22.56
CA GLU A 214 -35.45 -3.94 -23.79
C GLU A 214 -33.94 -3.89 -23.49
N PRO A 215 -33.23 -5.02 -23.64
CA PRO A 215 -31.79 -5.04 -23.41
C PRO A 215 -31.04 -4.26 -24.50
N CYS A 216 -29.92 -3.65 -24.11
CA CYS A 216 -29.00 -3.00 -25.04
C CYS A 216 -28.50 -4.02 -26.08
N ARG A 217 -28.51 -3.66 -27.37
CA ARG A 217 -28.10 -4.55 -28.46
C ARG A 217 -26.60 -4.91 -28.41
N THR A 218 -25.77 -3.98 -27.96
CA THR A 218 -24.30 -4.14 -27.93
C THR A 218 -23.85 -5.09 -26.82
N CYS A 219 -24.32 -4.86 -25.59
CA CYS A 219 -23.93 -5.67 -24.42
C CYS A 219 -24.95 -6.75 -24.03
N LYS A 220 -26.07 -6.86 -24.75
CA LYS A 220 -27.14 -7.86 -24.55
C LYS A 220 -27.67 -7.91 -23.11
N GLY A 221 -27.71 -6.77 -22.42
CA GLY A 221 -28.17 -6.68 -21.03
C GLY A 221 -27.09 -6.70 -19.95
N ASP A 222 -25.83 -7.03 -20.26
CA ASP A 222 -24.75 -7.09 -19.24
C ASP A 222 -24.34 -5.69 -18.73
N GLY A 223 -24.49 -4.66 -19.57
CA GLY A 223 -23.98 -3.31 -19.32
C GLY A 223 -22.48 -3.16 -19.59
N ARG A 224 -21.79 -4.23 -20.00
CA ARG A 224 -20.35 -4.24 -20.26
C ARG A 224 -20.04 -4.98 -21.56
N VAL A 225 -18.92 -4.61 -22.16
CA VAL A 225 -18.40 -5.21 -23.39
C VAL A 225 -17.00 -5.73 -23.14
N TYR A 226 -16.66 -6.90 -23.70
CA TYR A 226 -15.33 -7.49 -23.55
C TYR A 226 -14.45 -7.06 -24.71
N GLU A 227 -13.50 -6.17 -24.46
CA GLU A 227 -12.71 -5.51 -25.49
C GLU A 227 -11.24 -5.41 -25.10
N GLU A 228 -10.39 -5.24 -26.11
CA GLU A 228 -8.96 -5.01 -25.91
C GLU A 228 -8.71 -3.53 -25.59
N SER A 229 -8.01 -3.28 -24.49
CA SER A 229 -7.60 -1.95 -24.05
C SER A 229 -6.08 -1.86 -24.03
N THR A 230 -5.53 -0.79 -24.58
CA THR A 230 -4.10 -0.48 -24.42
C THR A 230 -3.92 0.43 -23.22
N ILE A 231 -3.10 0.00 -22.26
CA ILE A 231 -2.82 0.74 -21.03
C ILE A 231 -1.34 1.11 -21.01
N LYS A 232 -1.06 2.39 -20.73
CA LYS A 232 0.28 2.92 -20.58
C LYS A 232 0.70 2.81 -19.12
N ILE A 233 1.81 2.13 -18.88
CA ILE A 233 2.34 1.86 -17.56
C ILE A 233 3.70 2.52 -17.46
N ASN A 234 3.80 3.46 -16.51
CA ASN A 234 5.05 4.13 -16.20
C ASN A 234 5.74 3.34 -15.09
N VAL A 235 6.81 2.64 -15.43
CA VAL A 235 7.62 1.86 -14.51
C VAL A 235 8.68 2.79 -13.94
N PRO A 236 8.69 3.04 -12.62
CA PRO A 236 9.72 3.86 -11.99
C PRO A 236 11.06 3.14 -12.04
N ALA A 237 12.15 3.90 -12.01
CA ALA A 237 13.48 3.33 -11.87
C ALA A 237 13.63 2.67 -10.51
N GLY A 238 14.43 1.60 -10.42
CA GLY A 238 14.72 0.92 -9.16
C GLY A 238 13.68 -0.07 -8.66
N VAL A 239 12.70 -0.46 -9.50
CA VAL A 239 11.73 -1.49 -9.10
C VAL A 239 12.41 -2.81 -8.77
N ASN A 240 11.90 -3.50 -7.75
CA ASN A 240 12.40 -4.80 -7.31
C ASN A 240 11.64 -5.95 -7.97
N ASP A 241 12.25 -7.13 -8.05
CA ASP A 241 11.56 -8.33 -8.50
C ASP A 241 10.34 -8.65 -7.61
N ASN A 242 9.22 -9.00 -8.25
CA ASN A 242 7.91 -9.24 -7.63
C ASN A 242 7.31 -8.05 -6.88
N SER A 243 7.87 -6.84 -6.99
CA SER A 243 7.20 -5.63 -6.55
C SER A 243 5.96 -5.36 -7.42
N TYR A 244 5.00 -4.58 -6.89
CA TYR A 244 3.75 -4.32 -7.59
C TYR A 244 3.34 -2.84 -7.57
N MET A 245 2.59 -2.46 -8.59
CA MET A 245 1.97 -1.15 -8.76
C MET A 245 0.49 -1.34 -9.08
N THR A 246 -0.37 -0.53 -8.44
CA THR A 246 -1.82 -0.57 -8.66
C THR A 246 -2.27 0.59 -9.54
N LEU A 247 -2.94 0.28 -10.65
CA LEU A 247 -3.64 1.25 -11.50
C LEU A 247 -5.11 1.24 -11.11
N ARG A 248 -5.53 2.26 -10.36
CA ARG A 248 -6.88 2.35 -9.78
C ARG A 248 -7.94 2.59 -10.85
N GLY A 249 -9.05 1.85 -10.79
CA GLY A 249 -10.18 1.98 -11.72
C GLY A 249 -9.90 1.51 -13.15
N GLU A 250 -8.73 0.92 -13.40
CA GLU A 250 -8.34 0.41 -14.72
C GLU A 250 -8.66 -1.08 -14.91
N GLY A 251 -9.19 -1.76 -13.91
CA GLY A 251 -9.60 -3.17 -13.96
C GLY A 251 -10.87 -3.40 -14.78
N ASN A 252 -11.57 -4.49 -14.51
CA ASN A 252 -12.84 -4.76 -15.18
C ASN A 252 -13.90 -3.73 -14.75
N ALA A 253 -14.78 -3.33 -15.65
CA ALA A 253 -15.94 -2.51 -15.32
C ALA A 253 -16.89 -3.24 -14.37
N GLY A 254 -17.46 -2.50 -13.41
CA GLY A 254 -18.51 -2.99 -12.52
C GLY A 254 -19.85 -3.15 -13.23
N LYS A 255 -20.70 -4.05 -12.72
CA LYS A 255 -22.05 -4.27 -13.23
C LYS A 255 -22.99 -3.18 -12.71
N ASN A 256 -24.05 -2.85 -13.46
CA ASN A 256 -25.14 -1.97 -13.01
C ASN A 256 -24.67 -0.61 -12.45
N GLY A 257 -23.66 0.00 -13.09
CA GLY A 257 -23.06 1.27 -12.64
C GLY A 257 -22.10 1.14 -11.45
N GLY A 258 -21.60 -0.06 -11.17
CA GLY A 258 -20.57 -0.29 -10.16
C GLY A 258 -19.22 0.26 -10.60
N PRO A 259 -18.35 0.69 -9.67
CA PRO A 259 -17.02 1.16 -10.01
C PRO A 259 -16.20 0.05 -10.69
N ALA A 260 -15.26 0.45 -11.55
CA ALA A 260 -14.29 -0.50 -12.10
C ALA A 260 -13.35 -1.01 -10.99
N GLY A 261 -12.89 -2.24 -11.14
CA GLY A 261 -11.81 -2.78 -10.32
C GLY A 261 -10.47 -2.14 -10.67
N ASP A 262 -9.38 -2.70 -10.13
CA ASP A 262 -8.03 -2.21 -10.31
C ASP A 262 -7.18 -3.13 -11.20
N ILE A 263 -6.07 -2.62 -11.74
CA ILE A 263 -5.02 -3.47 -12.31
C ILE A 263 -3.83 -3.51 -11.37
N ILE A 264 -3.47 -4.71 -10.95
CA ILE A 264 -2.27 -4.98 -10.16
C ILE A 264 -1.17 -5.41 -11.13
N VAL A 265 -0.24 -4.50 -11.39
CA VAL A 265 0.93 -4.73 -12.22
C VAL A 265 2.03 -5.29 -11.33
N VAL A 266 2.47 -6.51 -11.61
CA VAL A 266 3.61 -7.14 -10.92
C VAL A 266 4.82 -7.09 -11.84
N PHE A 267 5.92 -6.55 -11.33
CA PHE A 267 7.18 -6.48 -12.06
C PHE A 267 7.96 -7.78 -11.88
N LYS A 268 8.45 -8.33 -12.99
CA LYS A 268 9.29 -9.53 -13.00
C LYS A 268 10.63 -9.20 -13.65
N GLU A 269 11.70 -9.36 -12.90
CA GLU A 269 13.06 -9.17 -13.40
C GLU A 269 13.45 -10.35 -14.29
N LEU A 270 13.99 -10.05 -15.47
CA LEU A 270 14.59 -11.03 -16.36
C LEU A 270 16.06 -11.24 -15.96
N PRO A 271 16.54 -12.50 -15.88
CA PRO A 271 17.94 -12.79 -15.72
C PRO A 271 18.76 -12.10 -16.83
N HIS A 272 19.87 -11.48 -16.46
CA HIS A 272 20.77 -10.82 -17.39
C HIS A 272 22.00 -11.71 -17.68
N GLU A 273 22.54 -11.64 -18.90
CA GLU A 273 23.66 -12.49 -19.31
C GLU A 273 24.98 -12.12 -18.59
N PHE A 274 25.21 -10.82 -18.40
CA PHE A 274 26.47 -10.31 -17.84
C PHE A 274 26.40 -9.87 -16.37
N PHE A 275 25.21 -9.57 -15.85
CA PHE A 275 25.05 -8.88 -14.58
C PHE A 275 24.21 -9.71 -13.62
N ALA A 276 24.65 -9.77 -12.37
CA ALA A 276 23.84 -10.27 -11.27
C ALA A 276 23.45 -9.08 -10.39
N ARG A 277 22.17 -8.95 -10.06
CA ARG A 277 21.68 -7.89 -9.19
C ARG A 277 21.89 -8.27 -7.71
N ASP A 278 22.39 -7.32 -6.93
CA ASP A 278 22.48 -7.40 -5.46
C ASP A 278 21.92 -6.11 -4.85
N GLY A 279 20.61 -6.13 -4.54
CA GLY A 279 19.88 -4.94 -4.13
C GLY A 279 19.89 -3.87 -5.23
N ASP A 280 20.46 -2.70 -4.92
CA ASP A 280 20.64 -1.61 -5.89
C ASP A 280 22.01 -1.67 -6.60
N ASN A 281 22.88 -2.59 -6.18
CA ASN A 281 24.17 -2.82 -6.83
C ASN A 281 24.03 -3.85 -7.95
N VAL A 282 24.95 -3.80 -8.91
CA VAL A 282 25.10 -4.84 -9.94
C VAL A 282 26.50 -5.41 -9.91
N ILE A 283 26.57 -6.73 -9.98
CA ILE A 283 27.81 -7.50 -9.97
C ILE A 283 28.13 -7.90 -11.40
N TYR A 284 29.36 -7.61 -11.83
CA TYR A 284 29.92 -8.02 -13.11
C TYR A 284 31.17 -8.86 -12.86
N GLU A 285 31.24 -10.04 -13.46
CA GLU A 285 32.44 -10.87 -13.40
C GLU A 285 33.35 -10.56 -14.59
N LEU A 286 34.49 -9.93 -14.31
CA LEU A 286 35.50 -9.60 -15.29
C LEU A 286 36.58 -10.69 -15.30
N PHE A 287 36.71 -11.38 -16.42
CA PHE A 287 37.76 -12.37 -16.65
C PHE A 287 38.95 -11.73 -17.37
N LEU A 288 40.12 -11.76 -16.73
CA LEU A 288 41.38 -11.25 -17.27
C LEU A 288 42.37 -12.40 -17.46
N SER A 289 43.31 -12.24 -18.38
CA SER A 289 44.43 -13.15 -18.51
C SER A 289 45.45 -12.95 -17.37
N TYR A 290 46.21 -13.99 -17.03
CA TYR A 290 47.25 -13.89 -16.01
C TYR A 290 48.25 -12.74 -16.27
N PRO A 291 48.77 -12.54 -17.50
CA PRO A 291 49.69 -11.43 -17.78
C PRO A 291 49.06 -10.06 -17.53
N GLU A 292 47.78 -9.86 -17.87
CA GLU A 292 47.07 -8.60 -17.65
C GLU A 292 46.91 -8.26 -16.16
N VAL A 293 46.64 -9.25 -15.32
CA VAL A 293 46.52 -9.04 -13.87
C VAL A 293 47.88 -8.70 -13.25
N VAL A 294 48.95 -9.35 -13.71
CA VAL A 294 50.31 -9.10 -13.20
C VAL A 294 50.84 -7.73 -13.64
N MET A 295 50.69 -7.38 -14.92
CA MET A 295 51.23 -6.13 -15.48
C MET A 295 50.31 -4.93 -15.27
N GLY A 296 49.04 -5.15 -14.92
CA GLY A 296 48.00 -4.14 -14.99
C GLY A 296 47.57 -3.89 -16.44
N THR A 297 46.34 -3.43 -16.60
CA THR A 297 45.76 -3.14 -17.92
C THR A 297 44.63 -2.12 -17.78
N GLU A 298 44.19 -1.54 -18.88
CA GLU A 298 42.97 -0.74 -18.95
C GLU A 298 41.98 -1.47 -19.86
N VAL A 299 40.83 -1.85 -19.31
CA VAL A 299 39.81 -2.61 -20.03
C VAL A 299 38.50 -1.84 -20.09
N GLU A 300 37.79 -2.00 -21.21
CA GLU A 300 36.44 -1.46 -21.36
C GLU A 300 35.42 -2.52 -20.95
N ILE A 301 34.58 -2.18 -19.96
CA ILE A 301 33.57 -3.09 -19.41
C ILE A 301 32.15 -2.57 -19.65
N PRO A 302 31.16 -3.47 -19.81
CA PRO A 302 29.77 -3.08 -19.92
C PRO A 302 29.25 -2.56 -18.57
N THR A 303 28.33 -1.61 -18.65
CA THR A 303 27.55 -1.05 -17.54
C THR A 303 26.08 -1.00 -17.96
N LEU A 304 25.15 -0.79 -17.02
CA LEU A 304 23.72 -0.64 -17.35
C LEU A 304 23.42 0.58 -18.23
N SER A 305 24.34 1.56 -18.27
CA SER A 305 24.21 2.82 -19.03
C SER A 305 25.04 2.89 -20.31
N GLY A 306 25.74 1.81 -20.70
CA GLY A 306 26.69 1.80 -21.80
C GLY A 306 28.01 1.15 -21.41
N LYS A 307 29.14 1.71 -21.84
CA LYS A 307 30.48 1.16 -21.52
C LYS A 307 31.29 2.13 -20.67
N ALA A 308 32.20 1.59 -19.85
CA ALA A 308 33.12 2.37 -19.05
C ALA A 308 34.51 1.75 -19.04
N LYS A 309 35.54 2.59 -18.98
CA LYS A 309 36.92 2.15 -18.83
C LYS A 309 37.24 1.89 -17.36
N LEU A 310 37.89 0.76 -17.09
CA LEU A 310 38.34 0.35 -15.77
C LEU A 310 39.84 0.08 -15.82
N LYS A 311 40.58 0.81 -14.98
CA LYS A 311 42.01 0.59 -14.79
C LYS A 311 42.24 -0.51 -13.75
N ILE A 312 43.00 -1.53 -14.14
CA ILE A 312 43.42 -2.63 -13.30
C ILE A 312 44.87 -2.38 -12.87
N GLU A 313 45.08 -2.31 -11.56
CA GLU A 313 46.42 -2.12 -11.01
C GLU A 313 47.27 -3.40 -11.15
N PRO A 314 48.59 -3.28 -11.38
CA PRO A 314 49.48 -4.43 -11.42
C PRO A 314 49.46 -5.22 -10.10
N GLY A 315 49.47 -6.55 -10.19
CA GLY A 315 49.49 -7.43 -9.01
C GLY A 315 48.15 -7.54 -8.28
N MET A 316 47.04 -7.23 -8.95
CA MET A 316 45.71 -7.30 -8.35
C MET A 316 45.34 -8.73 -7.93
N GLN A 317 44.80 -8.87 -6.72
CA GLN A 317 44.39 -10.15 -6.18
C GLN A 317 43.03 -10.60 -6.76
N ILE A 318 42.92 -11.91 -7.02
CA ILE A 318 41.70 -12.55 -7.54
C ILE A 318 40.58 -12.46 -6.49
N GLY A 319 39.34 -12.32 -6.95
CA GLY A 319 38.16 -12.26 -6.09
C GLY A 319 37.93 -10.91 -5.41
N LYS A 320 38.86 -9.96 -5.56
CA LYS A 320 38.68 -8.58 -5.12
C LYS A 320 37.56 -7.93 -5.93
N PHE A 321 36.70 -7.18 -5.25
CA PHE A 321 35.70 -6.33 -5.88
C PHE A 321 36.27 -4.93 -6.11
N LEU A 322 36.21 -4.47 -7.35
CA LEU A 322 36.41 -3.07 -7.70
C LEU A 322 35.05 -2.39 -7.79
N LYS A 323 34.87 -1.32 -7.02
CA LYS A 323 33.62 -0.59 -6.94
C LYS A 323 33.64 0.60 -7.89
N MET A 324 32.71 0.63 -8.84
CA MET A 324 32.42 1.78 -9.69
C MET A 324 31.20 2.52 -9.13
N ARG A 325 31.43 3.73 -8.61
CA ARG A 325 30.40 4.50 -7.92
C ARG A 325 29.27 4.93 -8.87
N GLU A 326 28.03 4.84 -8.39
CA GLU A 326 26.82 5.33 -9.10
C GLU A 326 26.60 4.69 -10.49
N LYS A 327 27.12 3.48 -10.69
CA LYS A 327 26.95 2.69 -11.92
C LYS A 327 25.99 1.49 -11.77
N GLY A 328 25.30 1.41 -10.63
CA GLY A 328 24.26 0.43 -10.35
C GLY A 328 22.87 0.92 -10.73
N ILE A 329 21.88 0.49 -9.95
CA ILE A 329 20.45 0.78 -10.17
C ILE A 329 20.05 2.01 -9.36
N GLN A 330 19.23 2.88 -9.94
CA GLN A 330 18.70 4.05 -9.24
C GLN A 330 17.79 3.63 -8.08
N HIS A 331 17.87 4.31 -6.95
CA HIS A 331 17.01 3.99 -5.82
C HIS A 331 15.54 4.38 -6.10
N LEU A 332 14.58 3.53 -5.72
CA LEU A 332 13.16 3.75 -5.99
C LEU A 332 12.57 4.98 -5.25
N ASN A 333 12.99 5.18 -4.00
CA ASN A 333 12.41 6.20 -3.09
C ASN A 333 13.44 7.24 -2.60
N SER A 334 14.65 7.23 -3.15
CA SER A 334 15.71 8.14 -2.74
C SER A 334 16.51 8.62 -3.95
N HIS A 335 17.23 9.72 -3.76
CA HIS A 335 18.16 10.21 -4.76
C HIS A 335 19.44 9.37 -4.73
N GLY A 336 20.08 9.23 -5.89
CA GLY A 336 21.30 8.44 -6.07
C GLY A 336 21.06 7.09 -6.75
N ALA A 337 22.15 6.39 -6.99
CA ALA A 337 22.16 5.05 -7.57
C ALA A 337 23.14 4.18 -6.78
N GLY A 338 22.89 2.87 -6.79
CA GLY A 338 23.85 1.89 -6.31
C GLY A 338 25.11 1.85 -7.18
N ASP A 339 25.98 0.90 -6.87
CA ASP A 339 27.29 0.76 -7.50
C ASP A 339 27.36 -0.45 -8.42
N GLN A 340 28.28 -0.40 -9.39
CA GLN A 340 28.70 -1.60 -10.10
C GLN A 340 29.92 -2.21 -9.42
N LEU A 341 29.78 -3.44 -8.96
CA LEU A 341 30.82 -4.23 -8.30
C LEU A 341 31.44 -5.17 -9.34
N VAL A 342 32.68 -4.89 -9.72
CA VAL A 342 33.42 -5.69 -10.69
C VAL A 342 34.27 -6.70 -9.93
N ARG A 343 33.92 -7.98 -10.01
CA ARG A 343 34.69 -9.07 -9.44
C ARG A 343 35.77 -9.49 -10.42
N ILE A 344 37.03 -9.41 -10.00
CA ILE A 344 38.17 -9.81 -10.84
C ILE A 344 38.39 -11.32 -10.75
N ASN A 345 38.34 -11.98 -11.90
CA ASN A 345 38.66 -13.40 -12.08
C ASN A 345 39.77 -13.55 -13.12
N VAL A 346 40.55 -14.64 -13.01
CA VAL A 346 41.56 -15.00 -14.02
C VAL A 346 41.00 -16.10 -14.91
N TYR A 347 41.06 -15.88 -16.22
CA TYR A 347 40.74 -16.89 -17.21
C TYR A 347 41.88 -17.91 -17.32
N ILE A 348 41.55 -19.19 -17.15
CA ILE A 348 42.51 -20.30 -17.28
C ILE A 348 42.09 -21.16 -18.48
N PRO A 349 42.91 -21.23 -19.55
CA PRO A 349 42.58 -22.02 -20.72
C PRO A 349 42.63 -23.53 -20.41
N LYS A 350 41.65 -24.29 -20.89
CA LYS A 350 41.58 -25.75 -20.70
C LYS A 350 42.60 -26.54 -21.54
N LYS A 351 43.08 -25.95 -22.63
CA LYS A 351 44.02 -26.57 -23.56
C LYS A 351 45.10 -25.54 -23.88
N ILE A 352 46.34 -26.01 -23.95
CA ILE A 352 47.51 -25.20 -24.31
C ILE A 352 48.34 -25.95 -25.34
N ASN A 353 48.95 -25.21 -26.27
CA ASN A 353 49.86 -25.77 -27.26
C ASN A 353 51.29 -25.96 -26.69
N THR A 354 52.20 -26.56 -27.47
CA THR A 354 53.58 -26.83 -27.03
C THR A 354 54.32 -25.54 -26.68
N LYS A 355 54.19 -24.49 -27.50
CA LYS A 355 54.86 -23.20 -27.27
C LYS A 355 54.39 -22.54 -25.97
N GLU A 356 53.09 -22.50 -25.72
CA GLU A 356 52.49 -21.96 -24.48
C GLU A 356 52.95 -22.75 -23.26
N ARG A 357 53.04 -24.08 -23.37
CA ARG A 357 53.54 -24.94 -22.30
C ARG A 357 55.00 -24.64 -21.95
N ASP A 358 55.83 -24.43 -22.95
CA ASP A 358 57.25 -24.12 -22.73
C ASP A 358 57.42 -22.73 -22.08
N LEU A 359 56.67 -21.72 -22.53
CA LEU A 359 56.63 -20.40 -21.90
C LEU A 359 56.18 -20.44 -20.43
N LEU A 360 55.18 -21.27 -20.11
CA LEU A 360 54.71 -21.41 -18.73
C LEU A 360 55.76 -22.07 -17.81
N LYS A 361 56.57 -23.00 -18.34
CA LYS A 361 57.67 -23.60 -17.57
C LYS A 361 58.78 -22.58 -17.29
N GLU A 362 59.13 -21.77 -18.28
CA GLU A 362 60.08 -20.67 -18.10
C GLU A 362 59.58 -19.68 -17.05
N LEU A 363 58.31 -19.31 -17.11
CA LEU A 363 57.66 -18.44 -16.13
C LEU A 363 57.68 -19.04 -14.73
N GLN A 364 57.39 -20.34 -14.58
CA GLN A 364 57.41 -21.05 -13.29
C GLN A 364 58.79 -21.03 -12.61
N SER A 365 59.88 -20.95 -13.40
CA SER A 365 61.24 -20.91 -12.85
C SER A 365 61.64 -19.55 -12.25
N GLN A 366 60.89 -18.49 -12.56
CA GLN A 366 61.19 -17.13 -12.13
C GLN A 366 60.97 -16.93 -10.61
N PRO A 367 61.81 -16.14 -9.93
CA PRO A 367 61.78 -16.02 -8.47
C PRO A 367 60.48 -15.42 -7.92
N ASN A 368 59.91 -14.43 -8.61
CA ASN A 368 58.69 -13.72 -8.16
C ASN A 368 57.38 -14.47 -8.45
N ILE A 369 57.45 -15.60 -9.15
CA ILE A 369 56.29 -16.45 -9.47
C ILE A 369 56.12 -17.56 -8.42
N LYS A 370 57.19 -17.88 -7.69
CA LYS A 370 57.13 -18.84 -6.59
C LYS A 370 56.28 -18.26 -5.47
N VAL A 371 55.27 -19.02 -5.05
CA VAL A 371 54.42 -18.66 -3.91
C VAL A 371 55.31 -18.69 -2.67
N PRO A 372 55.42 -17.58 -1.91
CA PRO A 372 56.12 -17.60 -0.63
C PRO A 372 55.39 -18.55 0.32
N GLU A 373 56.14 -19.42 1.00
CA GLU A 373 55.62 -20.37 1.99
C GLU A 373 55.00 -19.69 3.21
#